data_AF-A0A4Z0NEC2-F1
#
_entry.id   AF-A0A4Z0NEC2-F1
#
_cell.length_a   1.000
_cell.length_b   1.000
_cell.length_c   1.000
_cell.angle_alpha   90.00
_cell.angle_beta   90.00
_cell.angle_gamma   90.00
#
_symmetry.space_group_name_H-M   'P 1'
#
loop_
_entity.id
_entity.type
_entity.pdbx_description
1 polymer ?
#
loop_
_entity_poly.entity_id
_entity_poly.type
_entity_poly.pdbx_seq_one_letter_code
_entity_poly.pdbx_strand_id
1 'polypeptide(L)'
;SPWRRQRELGRRDSRLPERQHGLQAGERAPDAPLLGAGGQSLRLFQLLQGPDWNLLAYETHGKVIDARRGLRIHHIGEQDELIDTLGHFRESYHLAPGQCVLIRPDGYVGAFFHGKQSNDIENYLSRFAIGIKDEY
;
A
#
# COMPACT_ATOMS: atom_id res chain seq x y z
N SER A 1 -40.60 5.71 -24.08
CA SER A 1 -40.59 5.04 -22.76
C SER A 1 -39.18 4.57 -22.44
N PRO A 2 -38.46 5.27 -21.56
CA PRO A 2 -37.05 4.98 -21.32
C PRO A 2 -36.79 4.44 -19.90
N TRP A 3 -35.97 3.37 -19.86
CA TRP A 3 -35.06 2.92 -18.78
C TRP A 3 -35.56 2.23 -17.50
N ARG A 4 -35.13 0.97 -17.37
CA ARG A 4 -34.82 0.24 -16.12
C ARG A 4 -33.85 1.04 -15.24
N ARG A 5 -33.89 0.84 -13.91
CA ARG A 5 -32.76 0.21 -13.18
C ARG A 5 -33.15 -0.21 -11.76
N GLN A 6 -32.65 -1.40 -11.43
CA GLN A 6 -32.66 -2.06 -10.13
C GLN A 6 -31.77 -1.35 -9.10
N ARG A 7 -32.04 -1.73 -7.85
CA ARG A 7 -31.25 -1.58 -6.62
C ARG A 7 -29.77 -1.89 -6.84
N GLU A 8 -28.88 -1.40 -5.97
CA GLU A 8 -28.11 -2.28 -5.07
C GLU A 8 -27.25 -1.52 -4.06
N LEU A 9 -26.97 -2.24 -2.99
CA LEU A 9 -26.52 -1.84 -1.66
C LEU A 9 -25.21 -1.05 -1.63
N GLY A 10 -25.18 -0.06 -0.74
CA GLY A 10 -23.95 0.60 -0.32
C GLY A 10 -23.00 -0.37 0.38
N ARG A 11 -21.87 -0.67 -0.27
CA ARG A 11 -20.68 -1.18 0.41
C ARG A 11 -19.89 0.01 0.94
N ARG A 12 -19.99 0.24 2.25
CA ARG A 12 -19.10 1.13 2.99
C ARG A 12 -17.73 0.48 3.03
N ASP A 13 -16.91 0.80 2.03
CA ASP A 13 -15.51 0.42 2.03
C ASP A 13 -14.76 1.33 3.01
N SER A 14 -14.12 0.73 4.00
CA SER A 14 -13.25 1.38 4.99
C SER A 14 -12.02 1.97 4.29
N ARG A 15 -12.23 3.05 3.55
CA ARG A 15 -11.22 3.86 2.88
C ARG A 15 -11.09 5.14 3.67
N LEU A 16 -9.88 5.67 3.73
CA LEU A 16 -9.72 7.13 3.80
C LEU A 16 -10.68 7.78 2.78
N PRO A 17 -11.25 8.97 3.04
CA PRO A 17 -12.17 9.62 2.10
C PRO A 17 -11.61 9.56 0.67
N GLU A 18 -12.47 9.26 -0.31
CA GLU A 18 -12.06 9.09 -1.71
C GLU A 18 -11.11 10.24 -2.10
N ARG A 19 -9.86 9.89 -2.46
CA ARG A 19 -8.83 10.88 -2.78
C ARG A 19 -9.35 11.66 -3.99
N GLN A 20 -9.76 12.91 -3.80
CA GLN A 20 -10.36 13.70 -4.88
C GLN A 20 -9.35 14.08 -5.97
N HIS A 21 -8.04 14.00 -5.65
CA HIS A 21 -6.91 14.28 -6.54
C HIS A 21 -5.71 13.37 -6.18
N GLY A 22 -4.86 13.05 -7.16
CA GLY A 22 -3.67 12.21 -6.98
C GLY A 22 -3.88 10.73 -7.32
N LEU A 23 -2.85 9.90 -7.06
CA LEU A 23 -2.83 8.46 -7.34
C LEU A 23 -3.99 7.72 -6.65
N GLN A 24 -4.72 6.90 -7.40
CA GLN A 24 -5.93 6.20 -6.95
C GLN A 24 -5.72 4.70 -6.80
N ALA A 25 -6.57 4.07 -5.99
CA ALA A 25 -6.69 2.62 -5.97
C ALA A 25 -7.16 2.12 -7.35
N GLY A 26 -6.53 1.05 -7.84
CA GLY A 26 -6.72 0.51 -9.18
C GLY A 26 -5.78 1.09 -10.25
N GLU A 27 -5.03 2.15 -9.95
CA GLU A 27 -4.00 2.66 -10.86
C GLU A 27 -2.70 1.87 -10.73
N ARG A 28 -1.85 1.93 -11.75
CA ARG A 28 -0.54 1.26 -11.73
C ARG A 28 0.38 1.99 -10.75
N ALA A 29 1.06 1.23 -9.91
CA ALA A 29 2.07 1.74 -8.99
C ALA A 29 3.15 2.54 -9.76
N PRO A 30 3.33 3.85 -9.50
CA PRO A 30 4.41 4.62 -10.09
C PRO A 30 5.77 4.08 -9.67
N ASP A 31 6.72 4.01 -10.61
CA ASP A 31 8.09 3.68 -10.22
C ASP A 31 8.78 4.91 -9.61
N ALA A 32 9.58 4.69 -8.58
CA ALA A 32 10.30 5.75 -7.88
C ALA A 32 11.73 5.28 -7.55
N PRO A 33 12.74 6.14 -7.72
CA PRO A 33 14.07 5.87 -7.20
C PRO A 33 14.06 5.94 -5.66
N LEU A 34 14.70 4.98 -5.02
CA LEU A 34 14.90 4.90 -3.57
C LEU A 34 16.38 4.58 -3.32
N LEU A 35 16.87 4.87 -2.12
CA LEU A 35 18.13 4.31 -1.63
C LEU A 35 17.85 3.26 -0.57
N GLY A 36 18.52 2.12 -0.64
CA GLY A 36 18.50 1.19 0.50
C GLY A 36 19.41 1.66 1.62
N ALA A 37 19.26 1.07 2.81
CA ALA A 37 20.06 1.39 4.00
C ALA A 37 21.59 1.31 3.81
N GLY A 38 22.07 0.54 2.83
CA GLY A 38 23.50 0.45 2.46
C GLY A 38 23.96 1.50 1.45
N GLY A 39 23.11 2.47 1.07
CA GLY A 39 23.39 3.51 0.08
C GLY A 39 23.25 3.07 -1.38
N GLN A 40 22.85 1.82 -1.64
CA GLN A 40 22.59 1.35 -3.00
C GLN A 40 21.34 2.00 -3.59
N SER A 41 21.41 2.41 -4.86
CA SER A 41 20.24 2.89 -5.59
C SER A 41 19.34 1.73 -5.98
N LEU A 42 18.07 1.85 -5.61
CA LEU A 42 17.00 0.89 -5.88
C LEU A 42 15.88 1.59 -6.63
N ARG A 43 15.11 0.82 -7.38
CA ARG A 43 13.87 1.28 -7.98
C ARG A 43 12.72 0.50 -7.37
N LEU A 44 11.62 1.19 -7.11
CA LEU A 44 10.47 0.58 -6.46
C LEU A 44 9.97 -0.67 -7.22
N PHE A 45 9.96 -0.64 -8.55
CA PHE A 45 9.55 -1.81 -9.35
C PHE A 45 10.36 -3.10 -9.09
N GLN A 46 11.61 -3.00 -8.62
CA GLN A 46 12.44 -4.16 -8.25
C GLN A 46 11.97 -4.77 -6.94
N LEU A 47 11.52 -3.94 -6.00
CA LEU A 47 11.00 -4.36 -4.71
C LEU A 47 9.63 -5.03 -4.85
N LEU A 48 8.83 -4.54 -5.78
CA LEU A 48 7.48 -5.02 -6.06
C LEU A 48 7.46 -6.35 -6.84
N GLN A 49 8.61 -6.90 -7.24
CA GLN A 49 8.64 -8.15 -8.00
C GLN A 49 8.30 -9.36 -7.13
N GLY A 50 7.47 -10.24 -7.70
CA GLY A 50 7.11 -11.52 -7.11
C GLY A 50 5.61 -11.66 -6.88
N PRO A 51 5.18 -12.79 -6.29
CA PRO A 51 3.77 -13.09 -6.08
C PRO A 51 3.18 -12.44 -4.82
N ASP A 52 4.01 -11.72 -4.05
CA ASP A 52 3.63 -11.16 -2.75
C ASP A 52 2.98 -9.79 -2.91
N TRP A 53 2.07 -9.47 -2.00
CA TRP A 53 1.60 -8.10 -1.82
C TRP A 53 2.68 -7.26 -1.15
N ASN A 54 2.71 -5.97 -1.44
CA ASN A 54 3.71 -5.05 -0.90
C ASN A 54 3.01 -3.91 -0.16
N LEU A 55 3.24 -3.78 1.15
CA LEU A 55 2.80 -2.64 1.94
C LEU A 55 3.97 -1.66 2.07
N LEU A 56 3.86 -0.50 1.43
CA LEU A 56 4.86 0.57 1.51
C LEU A 56 4.43 1.54 2.61
N ALA A 57 5.20 1.61 3.68
CA ALA A 57 4.90 2.40 4.87
C ALA A 57 5.79 3.65 4.90
N TYR A 58 5.21 4.82 4.65
CA TYR A 58 5.93 6.08 4.56
C TYR A 58 6.00 6.80 5.91
N GLU A 59 7.20 6.97 6.45
CA GLU A 59 7.50 7.66 7.71
C GLU A 59 6.53 7.26 8.83
N THR A 60 6.25 5.96 8.94
CA THR A 60 5.32 5.42 9.95
C THR A 60 5.95 5.27 11.33
N HIS A 61 7.29 5.26 11.39
CA HIS A 61 8.11 5.14 12.60
C HIS A 61 7.59 4.04 13.54
N GLY A 62 7.76 2.78 13.13
CA GLY A 62 7.40 1.61 13.92
C GLY A 62 6.60 0.58 13.13
N LYS A 63 6.20 -0.48 13.82
CA LYS A 63 5.48 -1.61 13.22
C LYS A 63 4.04 -1.23 12.86
N VAL A 64 3.67 -1.39 11.59
CA VAL A 64 2.30 -1.16 11.10
C VAL A 64 1.43 -2.40 11.34
N ILE A 65 1.87 -3.57 10.86
CA ILE A 65 1.22 -4.88 11.07
C ILE A 65 2.28 -5.98 11.15
N ASP A 66 1.89 -7.17 11.57
CA ASP A 66 2.75 -8.36 11.55
C ASP A 66 3.08 -8.85 10.14
N ALA A 67 4.38 -9.08 9.90
CA ALA A 67 4.87 -9.74 8.70
C ALA A 67 4.28 -11.15 8.59
N ARG A 68 3.87 -11.55 7.39
CA ARG A 68 3.20 -12.82 7.10
C ARG A 68 3.50 -13.29 5.69
N ARG A 69 3.30 -14.57 5.41
CA ARG A 69 3.46 -15.11 4.04
C ARG A 69 2.52 -14.38 3.08
N GLY A 70 3.00 -14.09 1.88
CA GLY A 70 2.23 -13.36 0.87
C GLY A 70 2.19 -11.84 1.06
N LEU A 71 2.87 -11.29 2.08
CA LEU A 71 2.97 -9.85 2.33
C LEU A 71 4.41 -9.44 2.68
N ARG A 72 4.96 -8.52 1.90
CA ARG A 72 6.19 -7.80 2.20
C ARG A 72 5.84 -6.41 2.70
N ILE A 73 6.48 -5.97 3.78
CA ILE A 73 6.29 -4.63 4.33
C ILE A 73 7.61 -3.90 4.13
N HIS A 74 7.54 -2.73 3.49
CA HIS A 74 8.70 -1.91 3.19
C HIS A 74 8.54 -0.55 3.89
N HIS A 75 9.48 -0.19 4.77
CA HIS A 75 9.49 1.09 5.46
C HIS A 75 10.32 2.12 4.68
N ILE A 76 9.71 3.27 4.37
CA ILE A 76 10.32 4.33 3.59
C ILE A 76 10.38 5.61 4.43
N GLY A 77 11.58 6.13 4.67
CA GLY A 77 11.85 7.30 5.48
C GLY A 77 13.34 7.53 5.67
N GLU A 78 13.74 8.72 6.13
CA GLU A 78 15.17 9.07 6.29
C GLU A 78 15.94 8.14 7.24
N GLN A 79 15.23 7.47 8.15
CA GLN A 79 15.78 6.58 9.16
C GLN A 79 15.36 5.11 8.98
N ASP A 80 14.64 4.80 7.89
CA ASP A 80 14.10 3.48 7.62
C ASP A 80 14.99 2.69 6.63
N GLU A 81 14.56 1.48 6.27
CA GLU A 81 15.32 0.59 5.37
C GLU A 81 15.46 1.14 3.94
N LEU A 82 14.50 1.95 3.51
CA LEU A 82 14.48 2.62 2.22
C LEU A 82 14.34 4.13 2.44
N ILE A 83 15.11 4.90 1.68
CA ILE A 83 15.20 6.35 1.81
C ILE A 83 14.72 6.97 0.49
N ASP A 84 13.71 7.84 0.58
CA ASP A 84 13.23 8.66 -0.54
C ASP A 84 14.00 10.00 -0.56
N THR A 85 15.25 9.96 -1.02
CA THR A 85 16.18 11.10 -0.92
C THR A 85 15.75 12.36 -1.64
N LEU A 86 15.00 12.22 -2.74
CA LEU A 86 14.57 13.34 -3.58
C LEU A 86 13.06 13.59 -3.49
N GLY A 87 12.34 12.85 -2.62
CA GLY A 87 10.89 13.00 -2.47
C GLY A 87 10.07 12.45 -3.65
N HIS A 88 10.68 11.73 -4.60
CA HIS A 88 10.00 11.24 -5.79
C HIS A 88 8.90 10.23 -5.46
N PHE A 89 9.14 9.38 -4.47
CA PHE A 89 8.12 8.44 -4.00
C PHE A 89 6.96 9.20 -3.35
N ARG A 90 7.27 10.13 -2.42
CA ARG A 90 6.26 10.96 -1.76
C ARG A 90 5.41 11.75 -2.76
N GLU A 91 6.03 12.38 -3.76
CA GLU A 91 5.34 13.16 -4.79
C GLU A 91 4.45 12.29 -5.67
N SER A 92 4.94 11.13 -6.10
CA SER A 92 4.18 10.25 -6.99
C SER A 92 2.98 9.61 -6.28
N TYR A 93 3.21 9.15 -5.04
CA TYR A 93 2.18 8.45 -4.25
C TYR A 93 1.30 9.37 -3.41
N HIS A 94 1.65 10.66 -3.33
CA HIS A 94 0.92 11.68 -2.58
C HIS A 94 0.64 11.25 -1.11
N LEU A 95 1.65 10.68 -0.45
CA LEU A 95 1.57 10.20 0.92
C LEU A 95 1.99 11.28 1.92
N ALA A 96 1.25 11.41 3.00
CA ALA A 96 1.67 12.13 4.19
C ALA A 96 2.43 11.18 5.14
N PRO A 97 3.32 11.70 6.01
CA PRO A 97 3.96 10.89 7.05
C PRO A 97 2.94 10.10 7.87
N GLY A 98 3.26 8.83 8.14
CA GLY A 98 2.35 7.92 8.82
C GLY A 98 1.31 7.28 7.90
N GLN A 99 1.31 7.55 6.59
CA GLN A 99 0.46 6.84 5.64
C GLN A 99 1.18 5.64 5.02
N CYS A 100 0.40 4.68 4.57
CA CYS A 100 0.90 3.53 3.83
C CYS A 100 0.02 3.26 2.62
N VAL A 101 0.63 2.63 1.61
CA VAL A 101 -0.04 2.19 0.39
C VAL A 101 0.22 0.70 0.20
N LEU A 102 -0.85 -0.03 -0.10
CA LEU A 102 -0.80 -1.44 -0.40
C LEU A 102 -0.79 -1.64 -1.91
N ILE A 103 0.20 -2.37 -2.40
CA ILE A 103 0.41 -2.70 -3.81
C ILE A 103 0.17 -4.19 -4.00
N ARG A 104 -0.62 -4.51 -5.02
CA ARG A 104 -0.96 -5.87 -5.42
C ARG A 104 0.22 -6.55 -6.14
N PRO A 105 0.26 -7.89 -6.21
CA PRO A 105 1.31 -8.63 -6.90
C PRO A 105 1.40 -8.34 -8.41
N ASP A 106 0.32 -7.82 -9.00
CA ASP A 106 0.28 -7.40 -10.41
C ASP A 106 0.82 -5.97 -10.63
N GLY A 107 1.29 -5.30 -9.57
CA GLY A 107 1.88 -3.96 -9.65
C GLY A 107 0.86 -2.82 -9.65
N TYR A 108 -0.38 -3.08 -9.24
CA TYR A 108 -1.42 -2.07 -9.12
C TYR A 108 -1.66 -1.66 -7.67
N VAL A 109 -2.05 -0.40 -7.46
CA VAL A 109 -2.43 0.12 -6.14
C VAL A 109 -3.72 -0.56 -5.69
N GLY A 110 -3.68 -1.22 -4.53
CA GLY A 110 -4.84 -1.87 -3.93
C GLY A 110 -5.64 -0.91 -3.05
N ALA A 111 -4.96 -0.25 -2.10
CA ALA A 111 -5.58 0.65 -1.13
C ALA A 111 -4.56 1.53 -0.42
N PHE A 112 -5.05 2.56 0.26
CA PHE A 112 -4.27 3.46 1.11
C PHE A 112 -4.81 3.43 2.53
N PHE A 113 -3.91 3.47 3.51
CA PHE A 113 -4.28 3.44 4.93
C PHE A 113 -3.42 4.41 5.73
N HIS A 114 -3.86 4.72 6.94
CA HIS A 114 -2.97 5.28 7.95
C HIS A 114 -2.27 4.13 8.69
N GLY A 115 -0.97 4.23 8.98
CA GLY A 115 -0.19 3.16 9.61
C GLY A 115 -0.69 2.75 11.01
N LYS A 116 -1.46 3.63 11.68
CA LYS A 116 -2.14 3.33 12.95
C LYS A 116 -3.46 2.56 12.79
N GLN A 117 -3.98 2.40 11.57
CA GLN A 117 -5.21 1.69 11.27
C GLN A 117 -4.92 0.22 10.93
N SER A 118 -4.16 -0.47 11.79
CA SER A 118 -3.76 -1.87 11.57
C SER A 118 -4.97 -2.78 11.29
N ASN A 119 -6.07 -2.60 12.03
CA ASN A 119 -7.31 -3.36 11.84
C ASN A 119 -7.92 -3.18 10.44
N ASP A 120 -7.85 -1.99 9.84
CA ASP A 120 -8.39 -1.76 8.49
C ASP A 120 -7.52 -2.43 7.43
N ILE A 121 -6.19 -2.38 7.62
CA ILE A 121 -5.22 -3.09 6.77
C ILE A 121 -5.48 -4.60 6.83
N GLU A 122 -5.65 -5.16 8.03
CA GLU A 122 -5.91 -6.60 8.20
C GLU A 122 -7.25 -7.04 7.64
N ASN A 123 -8.31 -6.25 7.85
CA ASN A 123 -9.62 -6.50 7.26
C ASN A 123 -9.56 -6.47 5.73
N TYR A 124 -8.78 -5.58 5.15
CA TYR A 124 -8.60 -5.53 3.70
C TYR A 124 -7.86 -6.77 3.19
N LEU A 125 -6.73 -7.14 3.81
CA LEU A 125 -5.94 -8.31 3.42
C LEU A 125 -6.72 -9.62 3.53
N SER A 126 -7.58 -9.75 4.55
CA SER A 126 -8.43 -10.92 4.76
C SER A 126 -9.41 -11.16 3.60
N ARG A 127 -9.84 -10.10 2.89
CA ARG A 127 -10.72 -10.22 1.70
C ARG A 127 -10.02 -10.91 0.52
N PHE A 128 -8.70 -10.90 0.49
CA PHE A 128 -7.88 -11.53 -0.54
C PHE A 128 -7.24 -12.83 -0.05
N ALA A 129 -7.75 -13.40 1.06
CA ALA A 129 -7.21 -14.57 1.75
C ALA A 129 -5.74 -14.40 2.19
N ILE A 130 -5.29 -13.15 2.39
CA ILE A 130 -3.95 -12.86 2.91
C ILE A 130 -4.03 -12.73 4.41
N GLY A 131 -3.89 -13.89 5.06
CA GLY A 131 -3.94 -13.99 6.51
C GLY A 131 -4.84 -15.11 6.96
N ILE A 132 -4.36 -16.35 6.82
CA ILE A 132 -4.53 -17.35 7.87
C ILE A 132 -3.15 -18.00 8.02
N LYS A 133 -2.53 -17.87 9.19
CA LYS A 133 -1.54 -18.84 9.61
C LYS A 133 -2.32 -20.15 9.73
N ASP A 134 -2.09 -21.10 8.84
CA ASP A 134 -2.32 -22.50 9.19
C ASP A 134 -1.41 -22.79 10.39
N GLU A 135 -1.94 -22.63 11.59
CA GLU A 135 -1.41 -23.26 12.80
C GLU A 135 -1.68 -24.75 12.65
N TYR A 136 -0.62 -25.51 12.38
CA TYR A 136 -0.60 -26.98 12.50
C TYR A 136 -0.56 -27.37 13.98
#